data_AF-A0A077WEZ3-F1
#
_entry.id   AF-A0A077WEZ3-F1
#
_cell.length_a   1.000
_cell.length_b   1.000
_cell.length_c   1.000
_cell.angle_alpha   90.00
_cell.angle_beta   90.00
_cell.angle_gamma   90.00
#
_symmetry.space_group_name_H-M   'P 1'
#
loop_
_entity.id
_entity.type
_entity.pdbx_description
1 polymer ?
#
loop_
_entity_poly.entity_id
_entity_poly.type
_entity_poly.pdbx_seq_one_letter_code
_entity_poly.pdbx_strand_id
1 'polypeptide(L)'
;MADDNRELQEEEILALQAIYGEHCIQSDPNAPHGYNVTINLDDEEEATATLSPRILVVRFFLPETYPSQDPPVYEVTSVYCGTHRVDASMIETIEREFAQLFTPGQVVLFEWISWLRDYLEAHVEKSIAPPPASNEKDKEEEEKPTQQHHHHDNEEDKLITKMKSHSLQDVIVPPIYSSVEPLVDRRSVFVAHVAEVHSQAEVHAVMCKLLENKKIAKATHNISAFRIELPDGRMLQDNDDDGETAAGGRLLHLLQILDVKNVLVVVSRWFGGILLGADRFKDINNCARSALDDCGYIPHDNTQDHKSSSHSSSGSKAKKKK
;
A
#
# COMPACT_ATOMS: atom_id res chain seq x y z
N MET A 1 -29.20 -17.96 21.53
CA MET A 1 -28.59 -18.31 20.22
C MET A 1 -27.89 -17.10 19.63
N ALA A 2 -28.59 -16.04 19.18
CA ALA A 2 -27.92 -14.83 18.67
C ALA A 2 -27.14 -14.06 19.76
N ASP A 3 -27.72 -13.92 20.96
CA ASP A 3 -27.02 -13.29 22.10
C ASP A 3 -25.82 -14.14 22.56
N ASP A 4 -25.96 -15.47 22.66
CA ASP A 4 -24.85 -16.38 23.01
C ASP A 4 -23.72 -16.33 21.96
N ASN A 5 -24.05 -16.22 20.67
CA ASN A 5 -23.06 -16.07 19.61
C ASN A 5 -22.26 -14.77 19.75
N ARG A 6 -22.92 -13.68 20.13
CA ARG A 6 -22.25 -12.39 20.29
C ARG A 6 -21.26 -12.42 21.44
N GLU A 7 -21.64 -13.00 22.56
CA GLU A 7 -20.76 -13.17 23.72
C GLU A 7 -19.52 -14.00 23.34
N LEU A 8 -19.70 -15.13 22.64
CA LEU A 8 -18.60 -15.97 22.16
C LEU A 8 -17.67 -15.24 21.17
N GLN A 9 -18.21 -14.40 20.29
CA GLN A 9 -17.41 -13.59 19.37
C GLN A 9 -16.58 -12.55 20.10
N GLU A 10 -17.16 -11.86 21.09
CA GLU A 10 -16.45 -10.87 21.89
C GLU A 10 -15.36 -11.53 22.73
N GLU A 11 -15.64 -12.67 23.34
CA GLU A 11 -14.65 -13.47 24.07
C GLU A 11 -13.50 -13.95 23.16
N GLU A 12 -13.82 -14.42 21.95
CA GLU A 12 -12.80 -14.84 20.98
C GLU A 12 -11.90 -13.68 20.59
N ILE A 13 -12.45 -12.50 20.26
CA ILE A 13 -11.65 -11.33 19.89
C ILE A 13 -10.77 -10.87 21.06
N LEU A 14 -11.31 -10.83 22.28
CA LEU A 14 -10.54 -10.49 23.48
C LEU A 14 -9.39 -11.48 23.72
N ALA A 15 -9.65 -12.78 23.55
CA ALA A 15 -8.62 -13.81 23.67
C ALA A 15 -7.52 -13.64 22.62
N LEU A 16 -7.90 -13.40 21.36
CA LEU A 16 -6.94 -13.19 20.29
C LEU A 16 -6.13 -11.90 20.48
N GLN A 17 -6.74 -10.81 20.93
CA GLN A 17 -6.03 -9.57 21.28
C GLN A 17 -5.06 -9.78 22.45
N ALA A 18 -5.38 -10.67 23.40
CA ALA A 18 -4.45 -11.04 24.46
C ALA A 18 -3.28 -11.91 23.97
N ILE A 19 -3.50 -12.76 22.95
CA ILE A 19 -2.47 -13.64 22.36
C ILE A 19 -1.53 -12.86 21.43
N TYR A 20 -2.10 -12.08 20.50
CA TYR A 20 -1.37 -11.45 19.39
C TYR A 20 -1.13 -9.95 19.61
N GLY A 21 -1.78 -9.34 20.59
CA GLY A 21 -1.76 -7.90 20.85
C GLY A 21 -2.89 -7.15 20.13
N GLU A 22 -3.38 -6.08 20.76
CA GLU A 22 -4.47 -5.23 20.23
C GLU A 22 -4.14 -4.57 18.89
N HIS A 23 -2.85 -4.37 18.60
CA HIS A 23 -2.40 -3.78 17.33
C HIS A 23 -2.53 -4.75 16.16
N CYS A 24 -2.48 -6.06 16.41
CA CYS A 24 -2.64 -7.09 15.39
C CYS A 24 -4.11 -7.33 15.03
N ILE A 25 -5.05 -7.02 15.93
CA ILE A 25 -6.48 -7.33 15.75
C ILE A 25 -7.31 -6.11 16.10
N GLN A 26 -7.75 -5.40 15.06
CA GLN A 26 -8.42 -4.11 15.18
C GLN A 26 -9.84 -4.18 14.64
N SER A 27 -10.81 -3.63 15.37
CA SER A 27 -12.17 -3.50 14.85
C SER A 27 -12.19 -2.65 13.59
N ASP A 28 -12.98 -3.06 12.61
CA ASP A 28 -13.16 -2.33 11.38
C ASP A 28 -14.14 -1.16 11.58
N PRO A 29 -13.71 0.10 11.38
CA PRO A 29 -14.57 1.26 11.62
C PRO A 29 -15.73 1.38 10.62
N ASN A 30 -15.66 0.68 9.49
CA ASN A 30 -16.60 0.76 8.38
C ASN A 30 -17.51 -0.47 8.27
N ALA A 31 -17.28 -1.51 9.07
CA ALA A 31 -18.08 -2.73 9.07
C ALA A 31 -18.38 -3.16 10.51
N PRO A 32 -19.66 -3.12 10.94
CA PRO A 32 -20.07 -3.71 12.21
C PRO A 32 -19.64 -5.17 12.27
N HIS A 33 -18.95 -5.56 13.34
CA HIS A 33 -18.41 -6.91 13.52
C HIS A 33 -17.39 -7.34 12.46
N GLY A 34 -16.78 -6.36 11.77
CA GLY A 34 -15.59 -6.54 10.98
C GLY A 34 -14.33 -6.35 11.83
N TYR A 35 -13.27 -7.10 11.53
CA TYR A 35 -11.97 -7.03 12.20
C TYR A 35 -10.85 -7.14 11.17
N ASN A 36 -9.89 -6.22 11.23
CA ASN A 36 -8.65 -6.28 10.47
C ASN A 36 -7.60 -7.01 11.29
N VAL A 37 -7.10 -8.13 10.76
CA VAL A 37 -6.09 -8.97 11.37
C VAL A 37 -4.78 -8.86 10.58
N THR A 38 -3.73 -8.42 11.26
CA THR A 38 -2.37 -8.28 10.70
C THR A 38 -1.55 -9.49 11.14
N ILE A 39 -1.13 -10.31 10.17
CA ILE A 39 -0.23 -11.46 10.38
C ILE A 39 1.17 -11.02 9.94
N ASN A 40 2.04 -10.77 10.92
CA ASN A 40 3.45 -10.48 10.67
C ASN A 40 4.30 -11.73 10.95
N LEU A 41 5.03 -12.21 9.94
CA LEU A 41 5.92 -13.37 10.06
C LEU A 41 7.34 -12.99 10.48
N ASP A 42 7.67 -11.70 10.49
CA ASP A 42 9.00 -11.23 10.86
C ASP A 42 8.98 -10.78 12.33
N ASP A 43 9.82 -11.40 13.16
CA ASP A 43 9.96 -11.06 14.58
C ASP A 43 10.41 -9.58 14.72
N GLU A 44 9.86 -8.86 15.70
CA GLU A 44 10.11 -7.42 15.89
C GLU A 44 11.60 -7.05 16.04
N GLU A 45 12.46 -7.99 16.46
CA GLU A 45 13.91 -7.79 16.58
C GLU A 45 14.66 -7.87 15.23
N GLU A 46 14.13 -8.60 14.23
CA GLU A 46 14.72 -8.75 12.89
C GLU A 46 14.17 -7.74 11.87
N ALA A 47 13.13 -6.98 12.23
CA ALA A 47 12.47 -5.96 11.40
C ALA A 47 13.39 -4.81 10.95
N THR A 48 14.66 -4.81 11.36
CA THR A 48 15.68 -3.86 10.88
C THR A 48 16.48 -4.37 9.67
N ALA A 49 16.32 -5.64 9.26
CA ALA A 49 17.15 -6.28 8.24
C ALA A 49 16.39 -6.85 7.02
N THR A 50 15.05 -6.90 7.02
CA THR A 50 14.27 -7.39 5.87
C THR A 50 13.78 -6.24 4.99
N LEU A 51 14.10 -6.29 3.69
CA LEU A 51 13.74 -5.27 2.70
C LEU A 51 12.25 -5.29 2.30
N SER A 52 11.55 -6.39 2.60
CA SER A 52 10.14 -6.58 2.29
C SER A 52 9.50 -7.36 3.43
N PRO A 53 8.77 -6.69 4.34
CA PRO A 53 8.21 -7.35 5.51
C PRO A 53 7.16 -8.37 5.09
N ARG A 54 7.23 -9.56 5.68
CA ARG A 54 6.28 -10.66 5.44
C ARG A 54 5.01 -10.45 6.24
N ILE A 55 4.24 -9.43 5.85
CA ILE A 55 2.98 -9.05 6.48
C ILE A 55 1.82 -9.34 5.54
N LEU A 56 0.78 -9.99 6.06
CA LEU A 56 -0.51 -10.20 5.39
C LEU A 56 -1.64 -9.64 6.27
N VAL A 57 -2.51 -8.81 5.68
CA VAL A 57 -3.69 -8.26 6.35
C VAL A 57 -4.95 -8.92 5.81
N VAL A 58 -5.70 -9.55 6.69
CA VAL A 58 -6.97 -10.23 6.39
C VAL A 58 -8.08 -9.55 7.16
N ARG A 59 -9.16 -9.19 6.48
CA ARG A 59 -10.36 -8.65 7.08
C ARG A 59 -11.35 -9.78 7.31
N PHE A 60 -11.77 -9.99 8.54
CA PHE A 60 -12.81 -10.94 8.91
C PHE A 60 -14.10 -10.22 9.24
N PHE A 61 -15.24 -10.79 8.86
CA PHE A 61 -16.58 -10.34 9.22
C PHE A 61 -17.29 -11.47 9.95
N LEU A 62 -17.77 -11.19 11.16
CA LEU A 62 -18.41 -12.19 12.01
C LEU A 62 -19.94 -12.06 11.86
N PRO A 63 -20.61 -12.97 11.11
CA PRO A 63 -22.06 -12.91 10.97
C PRO A 63 -22.75 -13.22 12.30
N GLU A 64 -24.01 -12.83 12.45
CA GLU A 64 -24.80 -13.13 13.67
C GLU A 64 -24.97 -14.63 13.94
N THR A 65 -24.80 -15.45 12.91
CA THR A 65 -24.90 -16.91 12.94
C THR A 65 -23.61 -17.61 13.35
N TYR A 66 -22.46 -16.91 13.36
CA TYR A 66 -21.18 -17.44 13.84
C TYR A 66 -21.11 -17.39 15.38
N PRO A 67 -20.59 -18.41 16.08
CA PRO A 67 -20.05 -19.67 15.57
C PRO A 67 -21.07 -20.77 15.30
N SER A 68 -22.34 -20.59 15.69
CA SER A 68 -23.33 -21.67 15.72
C SER A 68 -23.66 -22.35 14.39
N GLN A 69 -23.57 -21.65 13.25
CA GLN A 69 -24.02 -22.15 11.95
C GLN A 69 -23.03 -21.85 10.82
N ASP A 70 -22.69 -20.58 10.63
CA ASP A 70 -21.84 -20.14 9.52
C ASP A 70 -20.44 -19.74 10.02
N PRO A 71 -19.39 -19.95 9.21
CA PRO A 71 -18.05 -19.46 9.50
C PRO A 71 -17.95 -17.93 9.34
N PRO A 72 -16.85 -17.31 9.80
CA PRO A 72 -16.51 -15.94 9.44
C PRO A 72 -16.39 -15.77 7.91
N VAL A 73 -16.82 -14.62 7.40
CA VAL A 73 -16.52 -14.21 6.02
C VAL A 73 -15.19 -13.46 6.03
N TYR A 74 -14.38 -13.57 4.98
CA TYR A 74 -13.08 -12.91 4.98
C TYR A 74 -12.71 -12.31 3.62
N GLU A 75 -11.80 -11.35 3.66
CA GLU A 75 -11.19 -10.68 2.51
C GLU A 75 -9.70 -10.51 2.76
N VAL A 76 -8.85 -11.08 1.90
CA VAL A 76 -7.41 -10.85 1.95
C VAL A 76 -7.13 -9.50 1.29
N THR A 77 -6.75 -8.51 2.08
CA THR A 77 -6.55 -7.13 1.60
C THR A 77 -5.16 -6.91 1.01
N SER A 78 -4.17 -7.68 1.47
CA SER A 78 -2.80 -7.57 0.98
C SER A 78 -2.61 -8.24 -0.37
N VAL A 79 -2.00 -7.51 -1.32
CA VAL A 79 -1.62 -8.04 -2.64
C VAL A 79 -0.28 -8.80 -2.58
N TYR A 80 0.54 -8.52 -1.56
CA TYR A 80 1.85 -9.14 -1.35
C TYR A 80 2.03 -9.50 0.12
N CYS A 81 2.81 -10.55 0.38
CA CYS A 81 3.38 -10.88 1.69
C CYS A 81 4.89 -11.07 1.48
N GLY A 82 5.70 -10.14 1.98
CA GLY A 82 7.11 -10.04 1.60
C GLY A 82 7.26 -9.76 0.11
N THR A 83 8.11 -10.53 -0.57
CA THR A 83 8.25 -10.46 -2.04
C THR A 83 7.26 -11.36 -2.78
N HIS A 84 6.48 -12.18 -2.07
CA HIS A 84 5.53 -13.12 -2.67
C HIS A 84 4.20 -12.42 -2.97
N ARG A 85 3.71 -12.52 -4.21
CA ARG A 85 2.38 -12.00 -4.58
C ARG A 85 1.30 -12.94 -4.07
N VAL A 86 0.25 -12.41 -3.46
CA VAL A 86 -0.97 -13.16 -3.15
C VAL A 86 -1.71 -13.39 -4.46
N ASP A 87 -1.64 -14.62 -4.97
CA ASP A 87 -2.27 -15.03 -6.22
C ASP A 87 -3.49 -15.92 -6.00
N ALA A 88 -4.17 -16.27 -7.08
CA ALA A 88 -5.39 -17.07 -7.01
C ALA A 88 -5.18 -18.46 -6.38
N SER A 89 -4.01 -19.08 -6.59
CA SER A 89 -3.73 -20.42 -6.04
C SER A 89 -3.57 -20.40 -4.52
N MET A 90 -3.01 -19.31 -4.00
CA MET A 90 -2.92 -19.06 -2.57
C MET A 90 -4.31 -18.84 -1.98
N ILE A 91 -5.14 -17.99 -2.60
CA ILE A 91 -6.51 -17.75 -2.15
C ILE A 91 -7.34 -19.03 -2.17
N GLU A 92 -7.30 -19.83 -3.23
CA GLU A 92 -8.00 -21.13 -3.31
C GLU A 92 -7.56 -22.10 -2.21
N THR A 93 -6.28 -22.04 -1.82
CA THR A 93 -5.75 -22.86 -0.72
C THR A 93 -6.26 -22.38 0.63
N ILE A 94 -6.28 -21.07 0.87
CA ILE A 94 -6.85 -20.47 2.08
C ILE A 94 -8.34 -20.81 2.19
N GLU A 95 -9.12 -20.63 1.12
CA GLU A 95 -10.55 -20.96 1.07
C GLU A 95 -10.81 -22.43 1.46
N ARG A 96 -10.03 -23.34 0.87
CA ARG A 96 -10.16 -24.78 1.13
C ARG A 96 -9.83 -25.15 2.57
N GLU A 97 -8.80 -24.57 3.16
CA GLU A 97 -8.37 -24.93 4.53
C GLU A 97 -9.24 -24.25 5.60
N PHE A 98 -9.64 -22.99 5.40
CA PHE A 98 -10.58 -22.30 6.30
C PHE A 98 -11.92 -23.05 6.39
N ALA A 99 -12.43 -23.54 5.24
CA ALA A 99 -13.64 -24.35 5.20
C ALA A 99 -13.50 -25.69 5.95
N GLN A 100 -12.31 -26.31 5.94
CA GLN A 100 -12.06 -27.58 6.65
C GLN A 100 -11.93 -27.40 8.16
N LEU A 101 -11.38 -26.27 8.61
CA LEU A 101 -11.14 -26.00 10.03
C LEU A 101 -12.41 -25.59 10.79
N PHE A 102 -13.46 -25.13 10.08
CA PHE A 102 -14.68 -24.69 10.73
C PHE A 102 -15.59 -25.85 11.16
N THR A 103 -15.98 -25.84 12.44
CA THR A 103 -17.00 -26.73 13.00
C THR A 103 -18.13 -25.90 13.63
N PRO A 104 -19.39 -26.05 13.19
CA PRO A 104 -20.51 -25.31 13.77
C PRO A 104 -20.62 -25.47 15.29
N GLY A 105 -20.78 -24.35 15.98
CA GLY A 105 -20.81 -24.25 17.44
C GLY A 105 -19.45 -23.98 18.09
N GLN A 106 -18.37 -23.88 17.31
CA GLN A 106 -17.03 -23.55 17.80
C GLN A 106 -16.47 -22.29 17.13
N VAL A 107 -15.78 -21.49 17.93
CA VAL A 107 -15.00 -20.35 17.44
C VAL A 107 -13.73 -20.83 16.73
N VAL A 108 -13.26 -20.15 15.67
CA VAL A 108 -12.29 -20.70 14.70
C VAL A 108 -11.17 -19.74 14.29
N LEU A 109 -11.25 -18.44 14.61
CA LEU A 109 -10.28 -17.45 14.14
C LEU A 109 -8.85 -17.75 14.60
N PHE A 110 -8.67 -18.28 15.81
CA PHE A 110 -7.34 -18.69 16.28
C PHE A 110 -6.72 -19.77 15.38
N GLU A 111 -7.50 -20.79 15.03
CA GLU A 111 -7.04 -21.88 14.16
C GLU A 111 -6.75 -21.38 12.74
N TRP A 112 -7.62 -20.52 12.21
CA TRP A 112 -7.41 -19.88 10.91
C TRP A 112 -6.15 -19.03 10.85
N ILE A 113 -5.92 -18.17 11.86
CA ILE A 113 -4.74 -17.32 11.95
C ILE A 113 -3.47 -18.18 12.11
N SER A 114 -3.52 -19.20 12.96
CA SER A 114 -2.37 -20.08 13.22
C SER A 114 -1.98 -20.86 11.97
N TRP A 115 -2.95 -21.50 11.31
CA TRP A 115 -2.71 -22.21 10.06
C TRP A 115 -2.18 -21.28 8.96
N LEU A 116 -2.78 -20.09 8.82
CA LEU A 116 -2.35 -19.13 7.80
C LEU A 116 -0.93 -18.65 8.05
N ARG A 117 -0.55 -18.41 9.30
CA ARG A 117 0.84 -18.07 9.67
C ARG A 117 1.80 -19.18 9.26
N ASP A 118 1.51 -20.43 9.62
CA ASP A 118 2.36 -21.58 9.28
C ASP A 118 2.47 -21.80 7.77
N TYR A 119 1.35 -21.66 7.06
CA TYR A 119 1.30 -21.74 5.60
C TYR A 119 2.18 -20.66 4.96
N LEU A 120 2.06 -19.41 5.40
CA LEU A 120 2.87 -18.32 4.87
C LEU A 120 4.35 -18.51 5.22
N GLU A 121 4.69 -18.97 6.42
CA GLU A 121 6.08 -19.25 6.82
C GLU A 121 6.73 -20.31 5.90
N ALA A 122 5.95 -21.31 5.47
CA ALA A 122 6.42 -22.37 4.58
C ALA A 122 6.54 -21.94 3.10
N HIS A 123 5.79 -20.92 2.66
CA HIS A 123 5.68 -20.55 1.24
C HIS A 123 6.22 -19.15 0.90
N VAL A 124 6.48 -18.31 1.90
CA VAL A 124 7.00 -16.96 1.73
C VAL A 124 8.44 -16.89 2.23
N GLU A 125 9.37 -16.84 1.28
CA GLU A 125 10.80 -16.75 1.56
C GLU A 125 11.16 -15.48 2.33
N LYS A 126 12.06 -15.62 3.30
CA LYS A 126 12.62 -14.49 4.05
C LYS A 126 13.66 -13.77 3.19
N SER A 127 13.36 -12.55 2.77
CA SER A 127 14.30 -11.72 2.01
C SER A 127 15.32 -11.07 2.95
N ILE A 128 16.47 -11.73 3.15
CA ILE A 128 17.56 -11.19 3.97
C ILE A 128 18.30 -10.12 3.16
N ALA A 129 18.43 -8.91 3.69
CA ALA A 129 19.27 -7.89 3.07
C ALA A 129 20.71 -8.42 2.91
N PRO A 130 21.38 -8.19 1.76
CA PRO A 130 22.79 -8.56 1.63
C PRO A 130 23.59 -7.85 2.73
N PRO A 131 24.53 -8.54 3.40
CA PRO A 131 25.34 -7.89 4.43
C PRO A 131 26.08 -6.69 3.83
N PRO A 132 26.31 -5.62 4.63
CA PRO A 132 27.04 -4.46 4.15
C PRO A 132 28.40 -4.91 3.64
N ALA A 133 28.67 -4.61 2.36
CA ALA A 133 29.84 -5.09 1.64
C ALA A 133 31.14 -4.74 2.40
N SER A 134 31.71 -5.71 3.10
CA SER A 134 33.12 -5.73 3.44
C SER A 134 33.87 -6.20 2.20
N ASN A 135 34.65 -5.30 1.61
CA ASN A 135 35.70 -5.63 0.67
C ASN A 135 36.56 -6.75 1.26
N GLU A 136 36.55 -7.94 0.67
CA GLU A 136 37.74 -8.75 0.54
C GLU A 136 37.56 -9.77 -0.60
N LYS A 137 38.56 -9.75 -1.48
CA LYS A 137 38.75 -10.72 -2.55
C LYS A 137 39.15 -12.04 -1.89
N ASP A 138 38.58 -13.15 -2.33
CA ASP A 138 39.35 -14.20 -3.00
C ASP A 138 38.45 -15.35 -3.49
N LYS A 139 39.02 -16.06 -4.47
CA LYS A 139 38.47 -17.11 -5.33
C LYS A 139 38.20 -18.40 -4.55
N GLU A 140 37.26 -19.23 -5.03
CA GLU A 140 37.53 -20.59 -5.53
C GLU A 140 36.26 -21.26 -6.09
N GLU A 141 36.51 -22.20 -7.01
CA GLU A 141 35.58 -22.93 -7.88
C GLU A 141 34.95 -24.17 -7.22
N GLU A 142 34.12 -24.88 -8.00
CA GLU A 142 33.59 -26.25 -7.83
C GLU A 142 32.32 -26.39 -6.96
N GLU A 143 31.29 -27.17 -7.27
CA GLU A 143 30.97 -28.12 -8.36
C GLU A 143 29.45 -28.42 -8.29
N LYS A 144 28.82 -28.76 -9.43
CA LYS A 144 27.50 -29.42 -9.47
C LYS A 144 27.68 -30.93 -9.24
N PRO A 145 26.62 -31.65 -8.80
CA PRO A 145 26.15 -32.69 -9.69
C PRO A 145 24.63 -32.81 -9.84
N THR A 146 24.31 -33.32 -11.03
CA THR A 146 23.06 -33.56 -11.73
C THR A 146 22.39 -34.88 -11.32
N GLN A 147 21.06 -34.99 -11.47
CA GLN A 147 20.28 -36.14 -12.03
C GLN A 147 18.78 -35.73 -12.09
N GLN A 148 18.14 -35.47 -13.25
CA GLN A 148 17.55 -36.38 -14.28
C GLN A 148 16.46 -37.33 -13.68
N HIS A 149 15.22 -37.50 -14.16
CA HIS A 149 14.48 -37.39 -15.44
C HIS A 149 12.98 -37.11 -15.13
N HIS A 150 12.13 -36.49 -15.96
CA HIS A 150 11.51 -37.07 -17.17
C HIS A 150 10.74 -36.02 -17.99
N HIS A 151 10.85 -36.15 -19.32
CA HIS A 151 10.04 -35.52 -20.36
C HIS A 151 8.55 -35.91 -20.26
N HIS A 152 7.65 -34.93 -20.41
CA HIS A 152 6.49 -35.09 -21.31
C HIS A 152 6.09 -33.71 -21.86
N ASP A 153 6.12 -33.61 -23.19
CA ASP A 153 5.75 -32.43 -23.94
C ASP A 153 4.22 -32.21 -23.97
N ASN A 154 3.84 -30.93 -23.89
CA ASN A 154 2.75 -30.24 -24.58
C ASN A 154 1.38 -30.94 -24.73
N GLU A 155 0.36 -30.47 -23.99
CA GLU A 155 -1.01 -30.25 -24.50
C GLU A 155 -1.87 -29.30 -23.61
N GLU A 156 -1.35 -28.59 -22.59
CA GLU A 156 -2.16 -27.64 -21.77
C GLU A 156 -1.95 -26.15 -22.08
N ASP A 157 -0.85 -25.78 -22.76
CA ASP A 157 -0.55 -24.40 -23.16
C ASP A 157 -1.51 -23.81 -24.22
N LYS A 158 -2.37 -24.64 -24.82
CA LYS A 158 -3.37 -24.20 -25.81
C LYS A 158 -4.72 -23.80 -25.21
N LEU A 159 -5.01 -24.12 -23.94
CA LEU A 159 -6.30 -23.77 -23.32
C LEU A 159 -6.25 -22.38 -22.65
N ILE A 160 -5.10 -21.95 -22.12
CA ILE A 160 -4.94 -20.61 -21.48
C ILE A 160 -4.76 -19.48 -22.51
N THR A 161 -4.29 -19.80 -23.72
CA THR A 161 -4.26 -18.83 -24.85
C THR A 161 -5.67 -18.36 -25.24
N LYS A 162 -6.74 -19.04 -24.79
CA LYS A 162 -8.14 -18.68 -25.10
C LYS A 162 -8.86 -17.84 -24.04
N MET A 163 -8.20 -17.49 -22.93
CA MET A 163 -8.71 -16.49 -21.95
C MET A 163 -7.74 -15.32 -21.70
N LYS A 164 -6.60 -15.26 -22.42
CA LYS A 164 -5.60 -14.18 -22.34
C LYS A 164 -5.89 -12.95 -23.23
N SER A 165 -7.08 -12.82 -23.82
CA SER A 165 -7.36 -11.75 -24.78
C SER A 165 -8.83 -11.32 -24.76
N HIS A 166 -9.26 -10.77 -23.63
CA HIS A 166 -10.35 -9.80 -23.46
C HIS A 166 -10.27 -9.41 -21.96
N SER A 167 -9.79 -8.26 -21.48
CA SER A 167 -9.85 -6.89 -22.02
C SER A 167 -8.95 -5.89 -21.25
N LEU A 168 -7.72 -6.23 -20.83
CA LEU A 168 -6.78 -5.21 -20.29
C LEU A 168 -6.05 -4.40 -21.38
N GLN A 169 -6.27 -4.70 -22.66
CA GLN A 169 -5.61 -4.02 -23.79
C GLN A 169 -6.29 -2.70 -24.19
N ASP A 170 -7.46 -2.36 -23.62
CA ASP A 170 -8.25 -1.20 -24.03
C ASP A 170 -8.38 -0.11 -22.95
N VAL A 171 -7.71 -0.25 -21.79
CA VAL A 171 -7.72 0.80 -20.76
C VAL A 171 -6.82 1.95 -21.24
N ILE A 172 -7.44 3.05 -21.66
CA ILE A 172 -6.74 4.27 -22.05
C ILE A 172 -6.06 4.83 -20.80
N VAL A 173 -4.74 4.95 -20.82
CA VAL A 173 -3.99 5.54 -19.71
C VAL A 173 -4.38 7.03 -19.60
N PRO A 174 -4.93 7.49 -18.46
CA PRO A 174 -5.22 8.90 -18.24
C PRO A 174 -3.97 9.78 -18.38
N PRO A 175 -4.11 11.05 -18.77
CA PRO A 175 -3.01 12.00 -18.76
C PRO A 175 -2.38 12.13 -17.38
N ILE A 176 -1.05 12.15 -17.33
CA ILE A 176 -0.29 12.21 -16.08
C ILE A 176 0.40 13.57 -16.00
N TYR A 177 -0.01 14.40 -15.04
CA TYR A 177 0.73 15.59 -14.66
C TYR A 177 1.91 15.20 -13.78
N SER A 178 3.05 15.88 -13.94
CA SER A 178 4.21 15.74 -13.06
C SER A 178 4.68 17.13 -12.66
N SER A 179 4.96 17.34 -11.37
CA SER A 179 5.45 18.63 -10.86
C SER A 179 6.71 19.06 -11.63
N VAL A 180 6.68 20.26 -12.19
CA VAL A 180 7.74 20.76 -13.08
C VAL A 180 9.05 20.99 -12.32
N GLU A 181 8.95 21.58 -11.13
CA GLU A 181 10.09 21.80 -10.25
C GLU A 181 10.13 20.75 -9.13
N PRO A 182 11.21 19.96 -9.03
CA PRO A 182 11.34 18.99 -7.95
C PRO A 182 11.59 19.71 -6.62
N LEU A 183 10.93 19.25 -5.55
CA LEU A 183 11.23 19.70 -4.20
C LEU A 183 12.53 19.03 -3.74
N VAL A 184 13.47 19.81 -3.20
CA VAL A 184 14.76 19.31 -2.71
C VAL A 184 14.97 19.69 -1.25
N ASP A 185 15.15 18.69 -0.37
CA ASP A 185 15.60 18.88 1.02
C ASP A 185 16.81 17.97 1.29
N ARG A 186 17.90 18.55 1.79
CA ARG A 186 19.14 17.83 2.18
C ARG A 186 19.54 16.73 1.18
N ARG A 187 19.54 17.10 -0.11
CA ARG A 187 19.84 16.25 -1.28
C ARG A 187 18.81 15.18 -1.61
N SER A 188 17.81 14.95 -0.76
CA SER A 188 16.63 14.18 -1.15
C SER A 188 15.80 15.00 -2.13
N VAL A 189 15.29 14.34 -3.15
CA VAL A 189 14.52 14.94 -4.24
C VAL A 189 13.14 14.32 -4.26
N PHE A 190 12.11 15.13 -4.44
CA PHE A 190 10.71 14.70 -4.49
C PHE A 190 10.04 15.24 -5.75
N VAL A 191 9.29 14.39 -6.44
CA VAL A 191 8.49 14.75 -7.61
C VAL A 191 7.10 14.13 -7.41
N ALA A 192 6.05 14.93 -7.58
CA ALA A 192 4.68 14.46 -7.50
C ALA A 192 4.11 14.26 -8.90
N HIS A 193 3.31 13.21 -9.05
CA HIS A 193 2.58 12.84 -10.23
C HIS A 193 1.10 12.74 -9.89
N VAL A 194 0.24 13.27 -10.76
CA VAL A 194 -1.20 13.34 -10.54
C VAL A 194 -1.91 12.88 -11.81
N ALA A 195 -2.92 12.03 -11.66
CA ALA A 195 -3.78 11.60 -12.75
C ALA A 195 -5.23 11.51 -12.28
N GLU A 196 -6.15 11.95 -13.15
CA GLU A 196 -7.58 11.75 -12.96
C GLU A 196 -7.92 10.28 -13.23
N VAL A 197 -8.63 9.63 -12.29
CA VAL A 197 -8.96 8.20 -12.34
C VAL A 197 -10.37 7.95 -11.85
N HIS A 198 -11.07 7.03 -12.50
CA HIS A 198 -12.46 6.65 -12.23
C HIS A 198 -12.62 5.14 -12.00
N SER A 199 -11.53 4.39 -12.07
CA SER A 199 -11.54 2.95 -11.80
C SER A 199 -10.18 2.45 -11.31
N GLN A 200 -10.19 1.31 -10.62
CA GLN A 200 -8.95 0.65 -10.22
C GLN A 200 -8.07 0.26 -11.42
N ALA A 201 -8.68 -0.04 -12.56
CA ALA A 201 -7.97 -0.37 -13.78
C ALA A 201 -7.15 0.83 -14.30
N GLU A 202 -7.70 2.05 -14.22
CA GLU A 202 -6.98 3.28 -14.57
C GLU A 202 -5.85 3.58 -13.59
N VAL A 203 -6.05 3.37 -12.28
CA VAL A 203 -4.98 3.48 -11.27
C VAL A 203 -3.79 2.57 -11.63
N HIS A 204 -4.07 1.30 -11.92
CA HIS A 204 -3.04 0.35 -12.33
C HIS A 204 -2.36 0.77 -13.64
N ALA A 205 -3.13 1.23 -14.63
CA ALA A 205 -2.60 1.68 -15.91
C ALA A 205 -1.66 2.90 -15.77
N VAL A 206 -2.00 3.87 -14.92
CA VAL A 206 -1.15 5.03 -14.61
C VAL A 206 0.14 4.59 -13.90
N MET A 207 0.06 3.72 -12.90
CA MET A 207 1.24 3.21 -12.20
C MET A 207 2.19 2.47 -13.14
N CYS A 208 1.68 1.57 -13.98
CA CYS A 208 2.49 0.91 -15.01
C CYS A 208 3.16 1.93 -15.93
N LYS A 209 2.42 2.95 -16.38
CA LYS A 209 2.95 3.98 -17.27
C LYS A 209 4.06 4.81 -16.63
N LEU A 210 3.91 5.20 -15.37
CA LEU A 210 4.94 5.90 -14.60
C LEU A 210 6.23 5.07 -14.49
N LEU A 211 6.09 3.77 -14.21
CA LEU A 211 7.22 2.86 -14.05
C LEU A 211 7.92 2.48 -15.36
N GLU A 212 7.33 2.73 -16.53
CA GLU A 212 8.09 2.68 -17.80
C GLU A 212 9.23 3.70 -17.83
N ASN A 213 9.10 4.81 -17.10
CA ASN A 213 10.17 5.78 -16.95
C ASN A 213 11.23 5.27 -15.97
N LYS A 214 12.39 4.91 -16.52
CA LYS A 214 13.54 4.38 -15.75
C LYS A 214 14.02 5.27 -14.60
N LYS A 215 13.74 6.59 -14.61
CA LYS A 215 14.10 7.46 -13.47
C LYS A 215 13.15 7.23 -12.29
N ILE A 216 11.86 7.14 -12.58
CA ILE A 216 10.77 6.93 -11.62
C ILE A 216 10.82 5.50 -11.07
N ALA A 217 11.01 4.50 -11.93
CA ALA A 217 11.21 3.11 -11.52
C ALA A 217 12.50 2.89 -10.68
N LYS A 218 13.42 3.87 -10.66
CA LYS A 218 14.63 3.87 -9.82
C LYS A 218 14.55 4.86 -8.66
N ALA A 219 13.39 5.48 -8.44
CA ALA A 219 13.16 6.24 -7.23
C ALA A 219 13.37 5.32 -6.02
N THR A 220 13.80 5.91 -4.91
CA THR A 220 13.90 5.17 -3.64
C THR A 220 12.52 4.73 -3.18
N HIS A 221 11.50 5.58 -3.38
CA HIS A 221 10.11 5.30 -3.07
C HIS A 221 9.20 6.01 -4.11
N ASN A 222 8.09 5.40 -4.49
CA ASN A 222 7.00 5.88 -5.33
C ASN A 222 5.69 5.77 -4.54
N ILE A 223 5.59 6.59 -3.51
CA ILE A 223 4.47 6.59 -2.56
C ILE A 223 3.20 6.97 -3.29
N SER A 224 2.11 6.22 -3.13
CA SER A 224 0.86 6.51 -3.84
C SER A 224 -0.36 6.54 -2.93
N ALA A 225 -1.37 7.30 -3.35
CA ALA A 225 -2.70 7.27 -2.75
C ALA A 225 -3.74 7.68 -3.79
N PHE A 226 -4.93 7.11 -3.73
CA PHE A 226 -6.03 7.51 -4.60
C PHE A 226 -7.38 7.51 -3.87
N ARG A 227 -8.32 8.26 -4.45
CA ARG A 227 -9.72 8.31 -4.05
C ARG A 227 -10.59 8.33 -5.30
N ILE A 228 -11.53 7.40 -5.44
CA ILE A 228 -12.46 7.27 -6.57
C ILE A 228 -13.89 7.23 -6.02
N GLU A 229 -14.74 8.12 -6.51
CA GLU A 229 -16.17 8.15 -6.21
C GLU A 229 -16.91 7.20 -7.15
N LEU A 230 -17.56 6.20 -6.59
CA LEU A 230 -18.33 5.21 -7.34
C LEU A 230 -19.72 5.75 -7.66
N PRO A 231 -20.41 5.20 -8.70
CA PRO A 231 -21.76 5.66 -9.07
C PRO A 231 -22.82 5.53 -7.97
N ASP A 232 -22.59 4.67 -6.98
CA ASP A 232 -23.46 4.48 -5.81
C ASP A 232 -23.17 5.47 -4.67
N GLY A 233 -22.23 6.41 -4.86
CA GLY A 233 -21.82 7.41 -3.88
C GLY A 233 -20.81 6.93 -2.84
N ARG A 234 -20.35 5.66 -2.93
CA ARG A 234 -19.25 5.16 -2.09
C ARG A 234 -17.91 5.67 -2.58
N MET A 235 -16.96 5.81 -1.66
CA MET A 235 -15.57 6.15 -1.97
C MET A 235 -14.69 4.90 -1.92
N LEU A 236 -14.13 4.51 -3.06
CA LEU A 236 -13.02 3.56 -3.14
C LEU A 236 -11.72 4.35 -2.94
N GLN A 237 -10.90 3.96 -1.97
CA GLN A 237 -9.66 4.67 -1.65
C GLN A 237 -8.64 3.72 -1.05
N ASP A 238 -7.37 3.91 -1.39
CA ASP A 238 -6.26 3.07 -0.95
C ASP A 238 -4.93 3.85 -1.06
N ASN A 239 -3.85 3.31 -0.50
CA ASN A 239 -2.52 3.90 -0.53
C ASN A 239 -1.39 2.87 -0.48
N ASP A 240 -0.21 3.28 -0.93
CA ASP A 240 1.03 2.51 -0.88
C ASP A 240 2.18 3.40 -0.39
N ASP A 241 2.94 2.92 0.59
CA ASP A 241 4.10 3.62 1.12
C ASP A 241 5.34 3.46 0.22
N ASP A 242 5.40 2.42 -0.63
CA ASP A 242 6.58 1.99 -1.41
C ASP A 242 7.89 2.02 -0.60
N GLY A 243 7.85 1.53 0.65
CA GLY A 243 8.99 1.51 1.57
C GLY A 243 9.26 2.81 2.34
N GLU A 244 8.54 3.89 2.09
CA GLU A 244 8.55 5.11 2.91
C GLU A 244 7.47 5.03 4.00
N THR A 245 7.75 4.27 5.06
CA THR A 245 6.78 3.91 6.11
C THR A 245 5.89 5.09 6.56
N ALA A 246 4.57 4.86 6.53
CA ALA A 246 3.48 5.79 6.86
C ALA A 246 3.28 6.98 5.92
N ALA A 247 3.98 7.07 4.78
CA ALA A 247 3.83 8.18 3.85
C ALA A 247 2.56 8.11 2.98
N GLY A 248 2.20 6.92 2.49
CA GLY A 248 1.00 6.67 1.69
C GLY A 248 -0.27 6.95 2.47
N GLY A 249 -0.36 6.47 3.72
CA GLY A 249 -1.51 6.78 4.58
C GLY A 249 -1.66 8.28 4.87
N ARG A 250 -0.54 8.99 5.05
CA ARG A 250 -0.53 10.47 5.20
C ARG A 250 -0.95 11.18 3.92
N LEU A 251 -0.55 10.64 2.78
CA LEU A 251 -0.92 11.16 1.46
C LEU A 251 -2.42 10.95 1.18
N LEU A 252 -2.97 9.78 1.54
CA LEU A 252 -4.41 9.54 1.49
C LEU A 252 -5.17 10.50 2.41
N HIS A 253 -4.68 10.70 3.64
CA HIS A 253 -5.28 11.64 4.57
C HIS A 253 -5.26 13.09 4.04
N LEU A 254 -4.21 13.49 3.32
CA LEU A 254 -4.16 14.78 2.62
C LEU A 254 -5.30 14.91 1.60
N LEU A 255 -5.54 13.88 0.78
CA LEU A 255 -6.63 13.87 -0.20
C LEU A 255 -8.00 13.96 0.47
N GLN A 256 -8.17 13.33 1.64
CA GLN A 256 -9.40 13.40 2.43
C GLN A 256 -9.64 14.81 2.98
N ILE A 257 -8.63 15.46 3.57
CA ILE A 257 -8.75 16.82 4.13
C ILE A 257 -9.07 17.84 3.04
N LEU A 258 -8.46 17.68 1.86
CA LEU A 258 -8.70 18.56 0.70
C LEU A 258 -9.98 18.22 -0.07
N ASP A 259 -10.70 17.16 0.34
CA ASP A 259 -11.81 16.54 -0.36
C ASP A 259 -11.59 16.34 -1.88
N VAL A 260 -10.38 15.91 -2.24
CA VAL A 260 -10.04 15.59 -3.64
C VAL A 260 -10.48 14.17 -3.97
N LYS A 261 -11.28 14.01 -5.02
CA LYS A 261 -11.85 12.74 -5.47
C LYS A 261 -11.54 12.51 -6.96
N ASN A 262 -11.63 11.26 -7.39
CA ASN A 262 -11.31 10.77 -8.74
C ASN A 262 -9.86 11.07 -9.16
N VAL A 263 -8.93 10.92 -8.22
CA VAL A 263 -7.52 11.26 -8.41
C VAL A 263 -6.62 10.20 -7.80
N LEU A 264 -5.56 9.86 -8.54
CA LEU A 264 -4.37 9.17 -8.06
C LEU A 264 -3.23 10.20 -7.93
N VAL A 265 -2.56 10.18 -6.78
CA VAL A 265 -1.32 10.93 -6.54
C VAL A 265 -0.20 9.94 -6.26
N VAL A 266 0.95 10.16 -6.88
CA VAL A 266 2.19 9.41 -6.65
C VAL A 266 3.32 10.40 -6.35
N VAL A 267 4.04 10.24 -5.25
CA VAL A 267 5.22 11.04 -4.93
C VAL A 267 6.45 10.15 -5.01
N SER A 268 7.26 10.38 -6.03
CA SER A 268 8.56 9.75 -6.21
C SER A 268 9.61 10.48 -5.39
N ARG A 269 10.30 9.77 -4.49
CA ARG A 269 11.41 10.26 -3.69
C ARG A 269 12.71 9.58 -4.09
N TRP A 270 13.78 10.36 -4.26
CA TRP A 270 15.15 9.87 -4.34
C TRP A 270 15.91 10.25 -3.07
N PHE A 271 16.51 9.26 -2.39
CA PHE A 271 17.27 9.47 -1.16
C PHE A 271 18.60 10.18 -1.43
N GLY A 272 18.85 11.26 -0.68
CA GLY A 272 20.05 12.10 -0.85
C GLY A 272 21.28 11.68 -0.05
N GLY A 273 21.22 10.58 0.69
CA GLY A 273 22.27 10.15 1.61
C GLY A 273 22.17 10.75 3.02
N ILE A 274 21.16 11.58 3.30
CA ILE A 274 20.94 12.20 4.62
C ILE A 274 19.53 11.85 5.09
N LEU A 275 19.44 11.22 6.27
CA LEU A 275 18.15 10.89 6.89
C LEU A 275 17.43 12.18 7.29
N LEU A 276 16.22 12.38 6.74
CA LEU A 276 15.41 13.56 7.01
C LEU A 276 14.57 13.45 8.30
N GLY A 277 14.42 12.23 8.85
CA GLY A 277 13.53 12.01 9.99
C GLY A 277 12.09 12.35 9.63
N ALA A 278 11.35 13.00 10.53
CA ALA A 278 9.95 13.35 10.31
C ALA A 278 9.72 14.38 9.18
N ASP A 279 10.75 15.17 8.82
CA ASP A 279 10.62 16.24 7.82
C ASP A 279 10.24 15.70 6.44
N ARG A 280 10.66 14.48 6.08
CA ARG A 280 10.30 13.86 4.80
C ARG A 280 8.79 13.79 4.58
N PHE A 281 8.02 13.55 5.64
CA PHE A 281 6.56 13.48 5.53
C PHE A 281 5.94 14.85 5.21
N LYS A 282 6.54 15.92 5.75
CA LYS A 282 6.15 17.30 5.41
C LYS A 282 6.45 17.58 3.95
N ASP A 283 7.61 17.16 3.45
CA ASP A 283 8.03 17.37 2.06
C ASP A 283 7.16 16.58 1.07
N ILE A 284 6.84 15.32 1.37
CA ILE A 284 5.93 14.48 0.58
C ILE A 284 4.55 15.14 0.47
N ASN A 285 3.98 15.56 1.60
CA ASN A 285 2.67 16.22 1.63
C ASN A 285 2.68 17.57 0.91
N ASN A 286 3.75 18.35 1.04
CA ASN A 286 3.87 19.64 0.36
C ASN A 286 4.00 19.45 -1.16
N CYS A 287 4.83 18.50 -1.59
CA CYS A 287 5.03 18.17 -3.00
C CYS A 287 3.71 17.71 -3.64
N ALA A 288 2.97 16.81 -2.99
CA ALA A 288 1.65 16.39 -3.43
C ALA A 288 0.64 17.54 -3.47
N ARG A 289 0.55 18.35 -2.42
CA ARG A 289 -0.38 19.49 -2.36
C ARG A 289 -0.11 20.49 -3.49
N SER A 290 1.14 20.86 -3.73
CA SER A 290 1.48 21.77 -4.83
C SER A 290 1.08 21.20 -6.19
N ALA A 291 1.32 19.91 -6.44
CA ALA A 291 0.93 19.30 -7.70
C ALA A 291 -0.60 19.21 -7.89
N LEU A 292 -1.36 18.99 -6.80
CA LEU A 292 -2.82 19.04 -6.82
C LEU A 292 -3.33 20.47 -7.10
N ASP A 293 -2.66 21.48 -6.54
CA ASP A 293 -2.95 22.90 -6.77
C ASP A 293 -2.72 23.29 -8.23
N ASP A 294 -1.57 22.91 -8.78
CA ASP A 294 -1.23 23.13 -10.20
C ASP A 294 -2.27 22.49 -11.16
N CYS A 295 -2.88 21.38 -10.75
CA CYS A 295 -3.94 20.70 -11.49
C CYS A 295 -5.35 21.28 -11.25
N GLY A 296 -5.50 22.25 -10.35
CA GLY A 296 -6.78 22.89 -10.04
C GLY A 296 -7.70 22.08 -9.12
N TYR A 297 -7.19 21.08 -8.40
CA TYR A 297 -7.98 20.29 -7.44
C TYR A 297 -8.22 21.02 -6.11
N ILE A 298 -7.50 22.11 -5.85
CA ILE A 298 -7.62 22.90 -4.63
C ILE A 298 -8.32 24.22 -4.98
N PRO A 299 -9.51 24.52 -4.42
CA PRO A 299 -10.18 25.79 -4.66
C PRO A 299 -9.38 26.95 -4.08
N HIS A 300 -9.12 27.97 -4.90
CA HIS A 300 -8.77 29.28 -4.39
C HIS A 300 -10.04 30.10 -4.21
N ASP A 301 -10.39 30.44 -2.96
CA ASP A 301 -11.33 31.52 -2.71
C ASP A 301 -10.71 32.80 -3.30
N ASN A 302 -11.17 33.19 -4.48
CA ASN A 302 -10.86 34.49 -5.08
C ASN A 302 -11.56 35.59 -4.25
N THR A 303 -11.03 35.83 -3.05
CA THR A 303 -11.31 37.01 -2.23
C THR A 303 -10.02 37.79 -2.02
N GLN A 304 -9.44 38.27 -3.13
CA GLN A 304 -8.74 39.55 -3.17
C GLN A 304 -8.53 40.02 -4.61
N ASP A 305 -9.63 40.53 -5.18
CA ASP A 305 -9.56 41.55 -6.22
C ASP A 305 -8.71 42.75 -5.74
N HIS A 306 -7.82 43.20 -6.63
CA HIS A 306 -7.40 44.58 -6.80
C HIS A 306 -7.35 45.49 -5.55
N LYS A 307 -6.18 45.60 -4.92
CA LYS A 307 -5.65 46.90 -4.41
C LYS A 307 -4.20 46.80 -3.94
N SER A 308 -3.28 47.27 -4.78
CA SER A 308 -2.23 48.23 -4.37
C SER A 308 -1.30 48.56 -5.54
N SER A 309 -1.83 49.28 -6.52
CA SER A 309 -1.01 50.28 -7.21
C SER A 309 -1.03 51.57 -6.38
N SER A 310 0.13 52.23 -6.34
CA SER A 310 0.38 53.59 -5.83
C SER A 310 0.32 53.82 -4.31
N HIS A 311 1.51 53.86 -3.70
CA HIS A 311 1.85 54.93 -2.76
C HIS A 311 3.17 55.56 -3.16
N SER A 312 3.06 56.65 -3.94
CA SER A 312 4.04 57.72 -3.96
C SER A 312 4.14 58.32 -2.55
N SER A 313 5.34 58.36 -1.97
CA SER A 313 5.65 59.41 -0.99
C SER A 313 6.99 60.05 -1.34
N SER A 314 6.90 61.37 -1.38
CA SER A 314 7.87 62.37 -1.78
C SER A 314 9.05 62.50 -0.82
N GLY A 315 10.19 62.94 -1.38
CA GLY A 315 11.47 63.09 -0.68
C GLY A 315 11.51 64.09 0.46
N SER A 316 12.60 64.08 1.23
CA SER A 316 13.61 65.17 1.21
C SER A 316 14.75 64.99 2.23
N LYS A 317 15.98 65.06 1.69
CA LYS A 317 17.18 65.80 2.15
C LYS A 317 17.87 65.53 3.51
N ALA A 318 19.19 65.31 3.31
CA ALA A 318 20.35 65.84 4.07
C ALA A 318 20.71 65.14 5.39
N LYS A 319 21.98 64.91 5.75
CA LYS A 319 23.14 65.82 5.71
C LYS A 319 24.46 65.02 5.74
N LYS A 320 25.42 65.49 4.94
CA LYS A 320 26.85 65.16 4.99
C LYS A 320 27.55 66.18 5.90
N LYS A 321 28.44 65.72 6.79
CA LYS A 321 29.60 66.40 7.43
C LYS A 321 29.97 65.53 8.65
N LYS A 322 31.22 65.15 8.91
CA LYS A 322 32.48 65.82 8.65
C LYS A 322 33.58 64.77 8.56
#